data_AF-A0A3C0A6P5-F1
#
_entry.id   AF-A0A3C0A6P5-F1
#
_cell.length_a   1.000
_cell.length_b   1.000
_cell.length_c   1.000
_cell.angle_alpha   90.00
_cell.angle_beta   90.00
_cell.angle_gamma   90.00
#
_symmetry.space_group_name_H-M   'P 1'
#
loop_
_entity.id
_entity.type
_entity.pdbx_description
1 polymer ?
#
loop_
_entity_poly.entity_id
_entity_poly.type
_entity_poly.pdbx_seq_one_letter_code
_entity_poly.pdbx_strand_id
1 'polypeptide(L)'
;FGELLRETQRIKSEGDYAAVEALVEGYGVKVDQAIHAEVLARNKQFTSAPYSGFVNPMITPTIDPVGAIIGFDIVQPESFEAQMLAYAKNYSNLPIQN
;
A
#
# COMPACT_ATOMS: atom_id res chain seq x y z
N PHE A 1 26.38 3.63 3.03
CA PHE A 1 25.30 3.28 2.08
C PHE A 1 25.79 3.00 0.67
N GLY A 2 26.64 3.83 0.05
CA GLY A 2 27.09 3.62 -1.33
C GLY A 2 27.77 2.26 -1.61
N GLU A 3 28.50 1.71 -0.65
CA GLU A 3 29.13 0.38 -0.76
C GLU A 3 28.10 -0.75 -0.85
N LEU A 4 27.08 -0.73 0.02
CA LEU A 4 26.00 -1.72 -0.01
C LEU A 4 25.17 -1.59 -1.29
N LEU A 5 24.93 -0.37 -1.78
CA LEU A 5 24.25 -0.15 -3.06
C LEU A 5 25.06 -0.76 -4.22
N ARG A 6 26.37 -0.52 -4.27
CA ARG A 6 27.27 -1.10 -5.27
C ARG A 6 27.22 -2.63 -5.22
N GLU A 7 27.30 -3.22 -4.04
CA GLU A 7 27.28 -4.68 -3.88
C GLU A 7 25.93 -5.29 -4.25
N THR A 8 24.83 -4.68 -3.79
CA THR A 8 23.47 -5.12 -4.16
C THR A 8 23.26 -5.06 -5.67
N GLN A 9 23.78 -4.02 -6.33
CA GLN A 9 23.70 -3.90 -7.78
C GLN A 9 24.53 -4.95 -8.52
N ARG A 10 25.75 -5.25 -8.04
CA ARG A 10 26.60 -6.33 -8.59
C ARG A 10 25.87 -7.67 -8.50
N ILE A 11 25.40 -8.03 -7.31
CA ILE A 11 24.65 -9.26 -7.04
C ILE A 11 23.48 -9.42 -8.02
N LYS A 12 22.67 -8.36 -8.20
CA LYS A 12 21.54 -8.36 -9.15
C LYS A 12 22.00 -8.51 -10.60
N SER A 13 23.02 -7.77 -11.03
CA SER A 13 23.49 -7.76 -12.41
C SER A 13 24.16 -9.07 -12.84
N GLU A 14 24.80 -9.76 -11.91
CA GLU A 14 25.53 -11.01 -12.15
C GLU A 14 24.69 -12.27 -11.83
N GLY A 15 23.50 -12.11 -11.24
CA GLY A 15 22.63 -13.22 -10.88
C GLY A 15 23.17 -14.08 -9.72
N ASP A 16 23.89 -13.47 -8.79
CA ASP A 16 24.60 -14.16 -7.70
C ASP A 16 23.64 -14.56 -6.56
N TYR A 17 22.99 -15.71 -6.71
CA TYR A 17 22.01 -16.22 -5.74
C TYR A 17 22.61 -16.44 -4.34
N ALA A 18 23.80 -17.02 -4.25
CA ALA A 18 24.42 -17.32 -2.96
C ALA A 18 24.72 -16.04 -2.17
N ALA A 19 25.18 -14.98 -2.85
CA ALA A 19 25.42 -13.70 -2.21
C ALA A 19 24.13 -13.01 -1.75
N VAL A 20 23.05 -13.06 -2.52
CA VAL A 20 21.76 -12.47 -2.09
C VAL A 20 21.16 -13.25 -0.91
N GLU A 21 21.25 -14.58 -0.92
CA GLU A 21 20.79 -15.43 0.18
C GLU A 21 21.56 -15.10 1.46
N ALA A 22 22.88 -15.03 1.41
CA ALA A 22 23.69 -14.69 2.58
C ALA A 22 23.37 -13.28 3.13
N LEU A 23 23.12 -12.30 2.24
CA LEU A 23 22.76 -10.94 2.64
C LEU A 23 21.39 -10.90 3.34
N VAL A 24 20.38 -11.57 2.78
CA VAL A 24 19.01 -11.60 3.33
C VAL A 24 18.97 -12.39 4.64
N GLU A 25 19.51 -13.61 4.67
CA GLU A 25 19.52 -14.45 5.88
C GLU A 25 20.40 -13.86 7.00
N GLY A 26 21.47 -13.15 6.61
CA GLY A 26 22.37 -12.48 7.54
C GLY A 26 21.74 -11.30 8.26
N TYR A 27 21.02 -10.44 7.52
CA TYR A 27 20.66 -9.09 7.98
C TYR A 27 19.18 -8.72 7.78
N GLY A 28 18.43 -9.40 6.92
CA GLY A 28 17.05 -9.07 6.57
C GLY A 28 15.98 -9.83 7.36
N VAL A 29 16.33 -10.93 8.03
CA VAL A 29 15.35 -11.86 8.65
C VAL A 29 15.37 -11.83 10.18
N LYS A 30 16.53 -11.64 10.79
CA LYS A 30 16.70 -11.83 12.25
C LYS A 30 16.18 -10.62 13.03
N VAL A 31 15.25 -10.86 13.96
CA VAL A 31 14.69 -9.85 14.87
C VAL A 31 15.09 -10.17 16.31
N ASP A 32 15.74 -9.21 16.98
CA ASP A 32 15.99 -9.28 18.42
C ASP A 32 14.66 -9.18 19.19
N GLN A 33 14.33 -10.24 19.91
CA GLN A 33 13.04 -10.35 20.59
C GLN A 33 12.91 -9.44 21.81
N ALA A 34 14.02 -9.09 22.48
CA ALA A 34 13.99 -8.18 23.61
C ALA A 34 13.68 -6.75 23.14
N ILE A 35 14.38 -6.30 22.09
CA ILE A 35 14.13 -4.99 21.46
C ILE A 35 12.72 -4.95 20.87
N HIS A 36 12.29 -6.02 20.19
CA HIS A 36 10.94 -6.10 19.62
C HIS A 36 9.85 -5.91 20.69
N ALA A 37 9.96 -6.62 21.82
CA ALA A 37 9.01 -6.49 22.93
C ALA A 37 9.04 -5.08 23.55
N GLU A 38 10.22 -4.47 23.68
CA GLU A 38 10.38 -3.09 24.16
C GLU A 38 9.68 -2.09 23.24
N VAL A 39 9.89 -2.20 21.93
CA VAL A 39 9.26 -1.33 20.92
C VAL A 39 7.74 -1.47 20.99
N LEU A 40 7.21 -2.70 21.06
CA LEU A 40 5.77 -2.92 21.22
C LEU A 40 5.25 -2.29 22.51
N ALA A 41 5.94 -2.44 23.64
CA ALA A 41 5.52 -1.86 24.92
C ALA A 41 5.50 -0.33 24.88
N ARG A 42 6.52 0.29 24.28
CA ARG A 42 6.58 1.75 24.09
C ARG A 42 5.53 2.24 23.11
N ASN A 43 5.22 1.47 22.08
CA ASN A 43 4.28 1.88 21.03
C ASN A 43 2.81 1.80 21.48
N LYS A 44 2.48 0.97 22.48
CA LYS A 44 1.11 0.84 23.03
C LYS A 44 0.47 2.14 23.50
N GLN A 45 1.27 3.15 23.85
CA GLN A 45 0.74 4.46 24.24
C GLN A 45 0.16 5.26 23.06
N PHE A 46 0.52 4.90 21.82
CA PHE A 46 0.00 5.52 20.61
C PHE A 46 -1.17 4.68 20.08
N THR A 47 -2.29 5.35 19.81
CA THR A 47 -3.51 4.71 19.31
C THR A 47 -3.56 4.58 17.79
N SER A 48 -2.57 5.15 17.09
CA SER A 48 -2.46 5.07 15.64
C SER A 48 -2.19 3.63 15.20
N ALA A 49 -2.95 3.17 14.21
CA ALA A 49 -2.68 1.89 13.57
C ALA A 49 -1.28 1.90 12.91
N PRO A 50 -0.53 0.77 12.95
CA PRO A 50 0.78 0.66 12.28
C PRO A 50 0.67 0.62 10.75
N TYR A 51 -0.53 0.41 10.23
CA TYR A 51 -0.84 0.42 8.80
C TYR A 51 -1.85 1.52 8.50
N SER A 52 -1.69 2.15 7.34
CA SER A 52 -2.61 3.17 6.84
C SER A 52 -3.22 2.73 5.51
N GLY A 53 -4.44 3.18 5.27
CA GLY A 53 -5.15 3.00 4.01
C GLY A 53 -5.81 4.31 3.60
N PHE A 54 -6.14 4.42 2.32
CA PHE A 54 -6.81 5.58 1.77
C PHE A 54 -8.07 5.15 1.04
N VAL A 55 -9.06 6.03 1.06
CA VAL A 55 -10.24 5.95 0.21
C VAL A 55 -10.04 6.88 -0.99
N ASN A 56 -10.53 6.47 -2.16
CA ASN A 56 -10.47 7.34 -3.33
C ASN A 56 -11.61 8.38 -3.31
N PRO A 57 -11.43 9.58 -3.89
CA PRO A 57 -12.57 10.44 -4.17
C PRO A 57 -13.45 9.86 -5.29
N MET A 58 -14.72 10.24 -5.30
CA MET A 58 -15.62 10.06 -6.42
C MET A 58 -15.52 11.27 -7.35
N ILE A 59 -15.30 11.02 -8.64
CA ILE A 59 -15.23 12.06 -9.67
C ILE A 59 -16.52 11.97 -10.49
N THR A 60 -17.33 13.02 -10.47
CA THR A 60 -18.62 13.05 -11.16
C THR A 60 -18.62 14.18 -12.20
N PRO A 61 -18.96 13.92 -13.48
CA PRO A 61 -19.06 14.98 -14.47
C PRO A 61 -20.26 15.89 -14.17
N THR A 62 -20.06 17.20 -14.25
CA THR A 62 -21.13 18.19 -14.25
C THR A 62 -21.61 18.38 -15.69
N ILE A 63 -22.91 18.15 -15.93
CA ILE A 63 -23.50 18.16 -17.27
C ILE A 63 -24.48 19.34 -17.38
N ASP A 64 -24.37 20.13 -18.46
CA ASP A 64 -25.28 21.24 -18.73
C ASP A 64 -26.66 20.76 -19.28
N PRO A 65 -27.66 21.66 -19.40
CA PRO A 65 -28.99 21.27 -19.89
C PRO A 65 -29.03 20.73 -21.32
N VAL A 66 -27.97 20.96 -22.13
CA VAL A 66 -27.87 20.47 -23.50
C VAL A 66 -27.04 19.18 -23.60
N GLY A 67 -26.57 18.65 -22.47
CA GLY A 67 -25.87 17.37 -22.37
C GLY A 67 -24.35 17.45 -22.49
N ALA A 68 -23.76 18.65 -22.52
CA ALA A 68 -22.31 18.82 -22.57
C ALA A 68 -21.68 18.74 -21.17
N ILE A 69 -20.51 18.12 -21.07
CA ILE A 69 -19.70 18.15 -19.84
C ILE A 69 -19.08 19.54 -19.71
N ILE A 70 -19.40 20.21 -18.62
CA ILE A 70 -18.91 21.56 -18.31
C ILE A 70 -17.95 21.60 -17.12
N GLY A 71 -17.77 20.47 -16.43
CA GLY A 71 -16.88 20.37 -15.27
C GLY A 71 -16.88 19.00 -14.63
N PHE A 72 -16.17 18.89 -13.50
CA PHE A 72 -16.13 17.71 -12.66
C PHE A 72 -16.16 18.10 -11.18
N ASP A 73 -16.99 17.40 -10.42
CA ASP A 73 -17.03 17.46 -8.98
C ASP A 73 -16.18 16.33 -8.38
N ILE A 74 -15.36 16.67 -7.39
CA ILE A 74 -14.50 15.72 -6.66
C ILE A 74 -15.02 15.62 -5.24
N VAL A 75 -15.65 14.49 -4.90
CA VAL A 75 -16.33 14.27 -3.63
C VAL A 75 -15.65 13.17 -2.85
N GLN A 76 -15.26 13.43 -1.61
CA GLN A 76 -14.71 12.39 -0.74
C GLN A 76 -15.84 11.48 -0.24
N PRO A 77 -15.64 10.16 -0.18
CA PRO A 77 -16.63 9.25 0.37
C PRO A 77 -16.75 9.46 1.88
N GLU A 78 -17.94 9.21 2.41
CA GLU A 78 -18.24 9.36 3.84
C GLU A 78 -17.43 8.39 4.71
N SER A 79 -17.20 7.18 4.21
CA SER A 79 -16.44 6.15 4.90
C SER A 79 -15.83 5.13 3.93
N PHE A 80 -14.88 4.36 4.43
CA PHE A 80 -14.33 3.19 3.73
C PHE A 80 -15.44 2.20 3.35
N GLU A 81 -16.34 1.90 4.28
CA GLU A 81 -17.43 0.94 4.05
C GLU A 81 -18.37 1.41 2.94
N ALA A 82 -18.77 2.68 2.96
CA ALA A 82 -19.61 3.26 1.92
C ALA A 82 -18.96 3.16 0.54
N GLN A 83 -17.66 3.46 0.45
CA GLN A 83 -16.90 3.30 -0.79
C GLN A 83 -16.85 1.85 -1.28
N MET A 84 -16.52 0.91 -0.38
CA MET A 84 -16.39 -0.51 -0.76
C MET A 84 -17.72 -1.09 -1.23
N LEU A 85 -18.83 -0.74 -0.57
CA LEU A 85 -20.18 -1.14 -1.00
C LEU A 85 -20.55 -0.53 -2.36
N ALA A 86 -20.23 0.74 -2.60
CA ALA A 86 -20.45 1.39 -3.89
C ALA A 86 -19.63 0.73 -5.01
N TYR A 87 -18.38 0.34 -4.75
CA TYR A 87 -17.55 -0.36 -5.72
C TYR A 87 -18.07 -1.76 -6.03
N ALA A 88 -18.46 -2.52 -5.00
CA ALA A 88 -19.05 -3.83 -5.18
C ALA A 88 -20.32 -3.76 -6.03
N LYS A 89 -21.16 -2.74 -5.83
CA LYS A 89 -22.41 -2.55 -6.57
C LYS A 89 -22.19 -2.12 -8.03
N ASN A 90 -21.28 -1.18 -8.27
CA ASN A 90 -21.21 -0.47 -9.56
C ASN A 90 -20.05 -0.93 -10.46
N TYR A 91 -19.00 -1.55 -9.90
CA TYR A 91 -17.77 -1.86 -10.63
C TYR A 91 -17.34 -3.35 -10.50
N SER A 92 -18.14 -4.20 -9.86
CA SER A 92 -17.88 -5.64 -9.76
C SER A 92 -18.35 -6.38 -11.02
N ASN A 93 -17.58 -6.27 -12.10
CA ASN A 93 -17.95 -6.80 -13.42
C ASN A 93 -17.58 -8.28 -13.64
N LEU A 94 -16.87 -8.92 -12.71
CA LEU A 94 -16.48 -10.32 -12.82
C LEU A 94 -17.56 -11.26 -12.25
N PRO A 95 -17.78 -12.44 -12.84
CA PRO A 95 -18.66 -13.46 -12.28
C PRO A 95 -18.09 -14.01 -10.97
N ILE A 96 -18.96 -14.60 -10.16
CA ILE A 96 -18.56 -15.27 -8.90
C ILE A 96 -17.61 -16.44 -9.17
N GLN A 97 -17.76 -17.10 -10.32
CA GLN A 97 -16.87 -18.16 -10.80
C GLN A 97 -16.33 -17.77 -12.18
N ASN A 98 -15.00 -17.68 -12.26
CA ASN A 98 -14.26 -17.37 -13.50
C ASN A 98 -13.78 -18.64 -14.19
#